data_AF-A0A3B9HJI6-F1
#
_entry.id   AF-A0A3B9HJI6-F1
#
_cell.length_a   1.000
_cell.length_b   1.000
_cell.length_c   1.000
_cell.angle_alpha   90.00
_cell.angle_beta   90.00
_cell.angle_gamma   90.00
#
_symmetry.space_group_name_H-M   'P 1'
#
loop_
_entity.id
_entity.type
_entity.pdbx_description
1 polymer ?
#
loop_
_entity_poly.entity_id
_entity_poly.type
_entity_poly.pdbx_seq_one_letter_code
_entity_poly.pdbx_strand_id
1 'polypeptide(L)'
;MRHHIFFIFYFTSWSASAQLSKSQVTDHITAWYASHPDTYELRISGNEAEARVTRYHPERPEESDDLIEINYQGMRIQLKFDKPLAEITLSADSLQLYFSYVSIDGICHDIPSSGWDIHPHTPASSLRKQGVTFSDTDGGLDITIRWSIYTVMGYRDSQKCRDELSPADGSVSEDCYVSVDAVLPLLIAFSRLRLIGY
;
A
#
# COMPACT_ATOMS: atom_id res chain seq x y z
N MET A 1 -56.48 11.24 30.42
CA MET A 1 -56.12 10.68 29.09
C MET A 1 -54.71 10.12 29.19
N ARG A 2 -54.57 8.79 29.25
CA ARG A 2 -53.28 8.08 29.33
C ARG A 2 -52.66 8.05 27.93
N HIS A 3 -51.52 8.70 27.74
CA HIS A 3 -50.70 8.53 26.53
C HIS A 3 -49.64 7.48 26.83
N HIS A 4 -49.82 6.27 26.31
CA HIS A 4 -48.79 5.25 26.27
C HIS A 4 -47.85 5.57 25.10
N ILE A 5 -46.65 6.06 25.40
CA ILE A 5 -45.58 6.19 24.42
C ILE A 5 -44.93 4.82 24.29
N PHE A 6 -45.19 4.13 23.18
CA PHE A 6 -44.45 2.93 22.78
C PHE A 6 -43.08 3.35 22.26
N PHE A 7 -42.03 3.11 23.04
CA PHE A 7 -40.65 3.17 22.55
C PHE A 7 -40.37 1.89 21.75
N ILE A 8 -40.34 2.01 20.42
CA ILE A 8 -39.83 0.96 19.54
C ILE A 8 -38.31 1.12 19.52
N PHE A 9 -37.61 0.24 20.22
CA PHE A 9 -36.16 0.08 20.07
C PHE A 9 -35.89 -0.57 18.71
N TYR A 10 -35.46 0.24 17.74
CA TYR A 10 -34.82 -0.27 16.53
C TYR A 10 -33.45 -0.82 16.91
N PHE A 11 -33.38 -2.12 17.21
CA PHE A 11 -32.11 -2.84 17.20
C PHE A 11 -31.66 -2.94 15.74
N THR A 12 -30.77 -2.05 15.33
CA THR A 12 -29.95 -2.26 14.13
C THR A 12 -29.06 -3.47 14.43
N SER A 13 -29.43 -4.64 13.91
CA SER A 13 -28.55 -5.80 13.88
C SER A 13 -27.34 -5.43 13.04
N TRP A 14 -26.23 -5.09 13.72
CA TRP A 14 -24.94 -4.99 13.09
C TRP A 14 -24.56 -6.42 12.70
N SER A 15 -24.79 -6.77 11.43
CA SER A 15 -24.33 -8.05 10.90
C SER A 15 -22.81 -8.01 10.91
N ALA A 16 -22.20 -8.50 11.99
CA ALA A 16 -20.79 -8.85 11.97
C ALA A 16 -20.63 -9.88 10.85
N SER A 17 -19.93 -9.51 9.78
CA SER A 17 -19.55 -10.41 8.71
C SER A 17 -18.96 -11.67 9.34
N ALA A 18 -19.50 -12.85 9.00
CA ALA A 18 -18.96 -14.09 9.55
C ALA A 18 -17.47 -14.17 9.21
N GLN A 19 -16.62 -14.28 10.23
CA GLN A 19 -15.18 -14.43 10.05
C GLN A 19 -14.90 -15.70 9.26
N LEU A 20 -14.07 -15.61 8.23
CA LEU A 20 -13.66 -16.78 7.46
C LEU A 20 -12.83 -17.72 8.33
N SER A 21 -12.94 -19.02 8.13
CA SER A 21 -12.03 -19.98 8.76
C SER A 21 -10.62 -19.87 8.16
N LYS A 22 -9.60 -20.29 8.92
CA LYS A 22 -8.21 -20.32 8.44
C LYS A 22 -8.08 -21.08 7.10
N SER A 23 -8.77 -22.22 6.96
CA SER A 23 -8.73 -23.03 5.73
C SER A 23 -9.25 -22.24 4.53
N GLN A 24 -10.39 -21.56 4.68
CA GLN A 24 -10.99 -20.77 3.60
C GLN A 24 -10.07 -19.64 3.15
N VAL A 25 -9.40 -18.98 4.11
CA VAL A 25 -8.43 -17.92 3.80
C VAL A 25 -7.21 -18.48 3.09
N THR A 26 -6.67 -19.62 3.53
CA THR A 26 -5.57 -20.30 2.85
C THR A 26 -5.93 -20.70 1.42
N ASP A 27 -7.16 -21.20 1.19
CA ASP A 27 -7.67 -21.54 -0.14
C ASP A 27 -7.76 -20.28 -1.03
N HIS A 28 -8.21 -19.15 -0.48
CA HIS A 28 -8.26 -17.87 -1.20
C HIS A 28 -6.86 -17.36 -1.57
N ILE A 29 -5.90 -17.42 -0.66
CA ILE A 29 -4.50 -17.04 -0.92
C ILE A 29 -3.92 -17.93 -2.04
N THR A 30 -4.13 -19.25 -1.94
CA THR A 30 -3.65 -20.21 -2.94
C THR A 30 -4.27 -19.93 -4.32
N ALA A 31 -5.57 -19.65 -4.37
CA ALA A 31 -6.26 -19.28 -5.61
C ALA A 31 -5.74 -17.96 -6.19
N TRP A 32 -5.41 -16.98 -5.33
CA TRP A 32 -4.85 -15.71 -5.74
C TRP A 32 -3.45 -15.84 -6.34
N TYR A 33 -2.58 -16.68 -5.78
CA TYR A 33 -1.30 -17.00 -6.41
C TYR A 33 -1.49 -17.71 -7.75
N ALA A 34 -2.44 -18.64 -7.84
CA ALA A 34 -2.72 -19.35 -9.08
C ALA A 34 -3.26 -18.41 -10.19
N SER A 35 -3.94 -17.32 -9.83
CA SER A 35 -4.40 -16.30 -10.79
C SER A 35 -3.31 -15.31 -11.19
N HIS A 36 -2.20 -15.25 -10.46
CA HIS A 36 -1.06 -14.38 -10.72
C HIS A 36 0.24 -15.19 -10.81
N PRO A 37 0.36 -16.15 -11.74
CA PRO A 37 1.44 -17.14 -11.74
C PRO A 37 2.84 -16.52 -11.94
N ASP A 38 2.93 -15.40 -12.66
CA ASP A 38 4.20 -14.78 -13.04
C ASP A 38 4.43 -13.41 -12.39
N THR A 39 3.38 -12.63 -12.17
CA THR A 39 3.47 -11.25 -11.65
C THR A 39 2.12 -10.83 -11.09
N TYR A 40 2.12 -10.14 -9.95
CA TYR A 40 0.98 -9.33 -9.51
C TYR A 40 1.09 -7.94 -10.13
N GLU A 41 0.09 -7.57 -10.94
CA GLU A 41 0.12 -6.34 -11.73
C GLU A 41 -1.02 -5.40 -11.37
N LEU A 42 -0.67 -4.17 -11.02
CA LEU A 42 -1.56 -3.05 -10.79
C LEU A 42 -1.36 -2.01 -11.89
N ARG A 43 -2.35 -1.86 -12.77
CA ARG A 43 -2.38 -0.80 -13.79
C ARG A 43 -3.40 0.25 -13.37
N ILE A 44 -2.91 1.43 -13.02
CA ILE A 44 -3.69 2.48 -12.39
C ILE A 44 -3.73 3.68 -13.31
N SER A 45 -4.94 4.16 -13.59
CA SER A 45 -5.11 5.40 -14.35
C SER A 45 -4.87 6.59 -13.42
N GLY A 46 -4.25 7.65 -13.92
CA GLY A 46 -3.83 8.81 -13.11
C GLY A 46 -4.97 9.60 -12.48
N ASN A 47 -6.22 9.35 -12.88
CA ASN A 47 -7.42 9.89 -12.25
C ASN A 47 -7.97 9.02 -11.11
N GLU A 48 -7.45 7.82 -10.91
CA GLU A 48 -7.85 6.89 -9.84
C GLU A 48 -6.94 6.99 -8.62
N ALA A 49 -5.76 7.59 -8.77
CA ALA A 49 -4.80 7.82 -7.71
C ALA A 49 -4.63 9.31 -7.45
N GLU A 50 -4.32 9.63 -6.20
CA GLU A 50 -3.95 10.98 -5.80
C GLU A 50 -2.44 11.06 -5.62
N ALA A 51 -1.78 11.95 -6.36
CA ALA A 51 -0.34 12.19 -6.23
C ALA A 51 -0.07 13.62 -5.77
N ARG A 52 0.72 13.77 -4.71
CA ARG A 52 1.04 15.07 -4.08
C ARG A 52 2.53 15.24 -3.92
N VAL A 53 3.00 16.45 -4.18
CA VAL A 53 4.34 16.87 -3.79
C VAL A 53 4.33 17.20 -2.29
N THR A 54 5.25 16.61 -1.54
CA THR A 54 5.33 16.72 -0.08
C THR A 54 6.76 16.52 0.41
N ARG A 55 6.94 16.37 1.73
CA ARG A 55 8.18 16.10 2.46
C ARG A 55 8.00 14.91 3.40
N TYR A 56 9.10 14.39 3.95
CA TYR A 56 9.08 13.19 4.79
C TYR A 56 8.25 13.37 6.07
N HIS A 57 8.36 14.53 6.72
CA HIS A 57 7.50 14.93 7.83
C HIS A 57 6.66 16.15 7.44
N PRO A 58 5.43 15.97 6.90
CA PRO A 58 4.58 17.09 6.43
C PRO A 58 4.33 18.17 7.49
N GLU A 59 4.34 17.80 8.76
CA GLU A 59 4.18 18.70 9.91
C GLU A 59 5.41 19.59 10.18
N ARG A 60 6.55 19.31 9.55
CA ARG A 60 7.81 20.04 9.68
C ARG A 60 8.04 20.95 8.47
N PRO A 61 7.64 22.23 8.52
CA PRO A 61 7.70 23.14 7.37
C PRO A 61 9.12 23.46 6.88
N GLU A 62 10.13 23.18 7.68
CA GLU A 62 11.54 23.36 7.35
C GLU A 62 12.10 22.24 6.45
N GLU A 63 11.43 21.09 6.36
CA GLU A 63 11.87 20.01 5.48
C GLU A 63 11.54 20.31 4.01
N SER A 64 12.42 19.89 3.10
CA SER A 64 12.25 20.09 1.68
C SER A 64 11.13 19.25 1.09
N ASP A 65 10.36 19.83 0.17
CA ASP A 65 9.38 19.11 -0.63
C ASP A 65 10.10 18.28 -1.71
N ASP A 66 10.58 17.12 -1.28
CA ASP A 66 11.42 16.19 -2.04
C ASP A 66 10.80 14.79 -2.17
N LEU A 67 9.51 14.67 -1.85
CA LEU A 67 8.69 13.47 -2.02
C LEU A 67 7.58 13.71 -3.05
N ILE A 68 7.32 12.68 -3.86
CA ILE A 68 6.01 12.47 -4.46
C ILE A 68 5.33 11.35 -3.66
N GLU A 69 4.22 11.66 -3.00
CA GLU A 69 3.37 10.67 -2.33
C GLU A 69 2.17 10.34 -3.22
N ILE A 70 1.93 9.05 -3.46
CA ILE A 70 0.81 8.53 -4.25
C ILE A 70 -0.07 7.66 -3.35
N ASN A 71 -1.35 7.99 -3.26
CA ASN A 71 -2.35 7.23 -2.50
C ASN A 71 -3.34 6.56 -3.46
N TYR A 72 -3.55 5.25 -3.29
CA TYR A 72 -4.49 4.44 -4.09
C TYR A 72 -5.09 3.31 -3.25
N GLN A 73 -6.40 3.28 -3.06
CA GLN A 73 -7.13 2.20 -2.36
C GLN A 73 -6.49 1.75 -1.02
N GLY A 74 -6.01 2.69 -0.21
CA GLY A 74 -5.35 2.41 1.07
C GLY A 74 -3.86 2.08 0.97
N MET A 75 -3.33 1.85 -0.24
CA MET A 75 -1.90 1.78 -0.52
C MET A 75 -1.30 3.18 -0.56
N ARG A 76 -0.14 3.34 0.10
CA ARG A 76 0.66 4.57 0.09
C ARG A 76 2.02 4.28 -0.52
N ILE A 77 2.38 5.03 -1.56
CA ILE A 77 3.68 4.94 -2.23
C ILE A 77 4.40 6.27 -2.06
N GLN A 78 5.66 6.26 -1.62
CA GLN A 78 6.47 7.46 -1.50
C GLN A 78 7.70 7.34 -2.38
N LEU A 79 7.88 8.29 -3.29
CA LEU A 79 9.05 8.41 -4.16
C LEU A 79 9.90 9.56 -3.64
N LYS A 80 11.09 9.25 -3.13
CA LYS A 80 12.05 10.24 -2.62
C LYS A 80 13.06 10.63 -3.66
N PHE A 81 13.38 11.92 -3.68
CA PHE A 81 14.40 12.50 -4.54
C PHE A 81 15.55 13.08 -3.70
N ASP A 82 16.77 13.03 -4.24
CA ASP A 82 17.99 13.56 -3.61
C ASP A 82 18.06 15.10 -3.64
N LYS A 83 17.10 15.74 -4.32
CA LYS A 83 16.92 17.20 -4.38
C LYS A 83 15.45 17.56 -4.13
N PRO A 84 15.18 18.78 -3.60
CA PRO A 84 13.84 19.35 -3.59
C PRO A 84 13.26 19.38 -5.00
N LEU A 85 11.97 19.04 -5.15
CA LEU A 85 11.33 18.98 -6.46
C LEU A 85 11.27 20.34 -7.16
N ALA A 86 11.19 21.42 -6.38
CA ALA A 86 11.24 22.79 -6.90
C ALA A 86 12.61 23.18 -7.53
N GLU A 87 13.68 22.41 -7.27
CA GLU A 87 15.01 22.65 -7.82
C GLU A 87 15.31 21.84 -9.09
N ILE A 88 14.40 20.96 -9.52
CA ILE A 88 14.58 20.08 -10.67
C ILE A 88 13.42 20.23 -11.66
N THR A 89 13.56 19.69 -12.88
CA THR A 89 12.43 19.61 -13.80
C THR A 89 11.63 18.34 -13.54
N LEU A 90 10.31 18.37 -13.75
CA LEU A 90 9.44 17.20 -13.68
C LEU A 90 9.44 16.36 -14.97
N SER A 91 10.52 16.43 -15.75
CA SER A 91 10.71 15.52 -16.88
C SER A 91 11.16 14.16 -16.39
N ALA A 92 10.83 13.11 -17.12
CA ALA A 92 11.24 11.74 -16.83
C ALA A 92 12.74 11.61 -16.56
N ASP A 93 13.60 12.20 -17.40
CA ASP A 93 15.05 12.15 -17.25
C ASP A 93 15.54 12.80 -15.95
N SER A 94 14.94 13.93 -15.56
CA SER A 94 15.34 14.65 -14.34
C SER A 94 14.86 13.93 -13.09
N LEU A 95 13.62 13.45 -13.08
CA LEU A 95 13.10 12.61 -12.00
C LEU A 95 13.92 11.33 -11.85
N GLN A 96 14.26 10.68 -12.97
CA GLN A 96 15.10 9.48 -12.96
C GLN A 96 16.51 9.75 -12.43
N LEU A 97 17.12 10.89 -12.78
CA LEU A 97 18.45 11.29 -12.35
C LEU A 97 18.52 11.52 -10.83
N TYR A 98 17.50 12.16 -10.25
CA TYR A 98 17.49 12.53 -8.83
C TYR A 98 16.71 11.55 -7.95
N PHE A 99 16.15 10.47 -8.51
CA PHE A 99 15.43 9.47 -7.75
C PHE A 99 16.35 8.75 -6.74
N SER A 100 15.92 8.74 -5.47
CA SER A 100 16.65 8.15 -4.36
C SER A 100 16.10 6.76 -4.03
N TYR A 101 14.81 6.67 -3.68
CA TYR A 101 14.16 5.41 -3.33
C TYR A 101 12.63 5.49 -3.45
N VAL A 102 12.01 4.30 -3.51
CA VAL A 102 10.56 4.13 -3.34
C VAL A 102 10.28 3.31 -2.09
N SER A 103 9.28 3.70 -1.30
CA SER A 103 8.65 2.87 -0.27
C SER A 103 7.18 2.65 -0.62
N ILE A 104 6.64 1.49 -0.23
CA ILE A 104 5.26 1.11 -0.48
C ILE A 104 4.69 0.50 0.81
N ASP A 105 3.61 1.09 1.30
CA ASP A 105 2.88 0.61 2.46
C ASP A 105 1.47 0.18 2.04
N GLY A 106 0.97 -0.91 2.62
CA GLY A 106 -0.41 -1.35 2.44
C GLY A 106 -0.75 -1.72 1.00
N ILE A 107 0.09 -2.55 0.34
CA ILE A 107 -0.14 -2.99 -1.04
C ILE A 107 -1.57 -3.52 -1.18
N CYS A 108 -2.37 -2.87 -2.03
CA CYS A 108 -3.76 -3.25 -2.23
C CYS A 108 -3.83 -4.66 -2.84
N HIS A 109 -4.82 -5.44 -2.41
CA HIS A 109 -5.08 -6.78 -2.93
C HIS A 109 -6.57 -7.09 -2.91
N ASP A 110 -6.97 -8.07 -3.71
CA ASP A 110 -8.34 -8.54 -3.85
C ASP A 110 -8.60 -9.87 -3.13
N ILE A 111 -7.62 -10.38 -2.36
CA ILE A 111 -7.78 -11.60 -1.54
C ILE A 111 -8.91 -11.42 -0.51
N PRO A 112 -10.00 -12.20 -0.58
CA PRO A 112 -11.07 -12.09 0.41
C PRO A 112 -10.63 -12.63 1.77
N SER A 113 -10.56 -11.77 2.79
CA SER A 113 -9.94 -12.10 4.08
C SER A 113 -10.83 -11.93 5.32
N SER A 114 -12.08 -11.46 5.20
CA SER A 114 -12.99 -11.09 6.31
C SER A 114 -12.61 -11.63 7.70
N GLY A 115 -12.09 -10.75 8.56
CA GLY A 115 -11.63 -11.05 9.92
C GLY A 115 -10.18 -11.56 10.02
N TRP A 116 -9.41 -11.50 8.94
CA TRP A 116 -7.97 -11.79 8.90
C TRP A 116 -7.20 -10.63 8.26
N ASP A 117 -6.09 -10.28 8.90
CA ASP A 117 -5.08 -9.40 8.33
C ASP A 117 -4.23 -10.22 7.33
N ILE A 118 -4.35 -9.88 6.05
CA ILE A 118 -3.57 -10.44 4.96
C ILE A 118 -2.94 -9.24 4.26
N HIS A 119 -1.64 -9.28 4.07
CA HIS A 119 -0.94 -8.17 3.43
C HIS A 119 0.17 -8.74 2.54
N PRO A 120 0.18 -8.39 1.24
CA PRO A 120 1.37 -8.47 0.45
C PRO A 120 2.40 -7.48 0.99
N HIS A 121 3.59 -7.96 1.32
CA HIS A 121 4.70 -7.15 1.81
C HIS A 121 5.85 -7.17 0.83
N THR A 122 6.59 -6.06 0.74
CA THR A 122 7.87 -6.03 0.03
C THR A 122 8.98 -6.63 0.91
N PRO A 123 10.01 -7.29 0.32
CA PRO A 123 11.14 -7.85 1.08
C PRO A 123 11.97 -6.82 1.87
N ALA A 124 11.89 -5.55 1.50
CA ALA A 124 12.54 -4.46 2.20
C ALA A 124 11.57 -3.27 2.31
N SER A 125 11.77 -2.41 3.30
CA SER A 125 10.96 -1.20 3.51
C SER A 125 11.13 -0.16 2.40
N SER A 126 12.20 -0.24 1.60
CA SER A 126 12.43 0.65 0.46
C SER A 126 13.27 -0.03 -0.63
N LEU A 127 13.03 0.36 -1.88
CA LEU A 127 13.86 0.01 -3.04
C LEU A 127 14.63 1.24 -3.49
N ARG A 128 15.96 1.18 -3.42
CA ARG A 128 16.85 2.32 -3.70
C ARG A 128 17.33 2.33 -5.14
N LYS A 129 17.26 3.49 -5.80
CA LYS A 129 17.86 3.82 -7.11
C LYS A 129 17.47 2.97 -8.32
N GLN A 130 16.72 1.88 -8.15
CA GLN A 130 16.37 0.92 -9.20
C GLN A 130 14.91 0.52 -9.10
N GLY A 131 14.40 -0.15 -10.13
CA GLY A 131 13.03 -0.68 -10.18
C GLY A 131 11.95 0.37 -10.40
N VAL A 132 12.27 1.67 -10.37
CA VAL A 132 11.35 2.74 -10.75
C VAL A 132 11.80 3.35 -12.07
N THR A 133 10.85 3.50 -12.98
CA THR A 133 11.04 4.16 -14.28
C THR A 133 9.99 5.24 -14.44
N PHE A 134 10.44 6.41 -14.87
CA PHE A 134 9.60 7.55 -15.23
C PHE A 134 9.54 7.68 -16.75
N SER A 135 8.37 8.05 -17.28
CA SER A 135 8.19 8.37 -18.70
C SER A 135 7.34 9.62 -18.85
N ASP A 136 7.73 10.49 -19.77
CA ASP A 136 6.95 11.67 -20.11
C ASP A 136 5.72 11.27 -20.92
N THR A 137 4.58 11.88 -20.62
CA THR A 137 3.32 11.65 -21.35
C THR A 137 2.57 12.97 -21.52
N ASP A 138 1.75 13.06 -22.56
CA ASP A 138 0.96 14.27 -22.81
C ASP A 138 -0.06 14.49 -21.68
N GLY A 139 0.23 15.45 -20.81
CA GLY A 139 -0.68 15.88 -19.73
C GLY A 139 -0.52 15.15 -18.39
N GLY A 140 0.62 14.50 -18.14
CA GLY A 140 0.94 13.90 -16.83
C GLY A 140 2.31 13.23 -16.80
N LEU A 141 2.52 12.40 -15.78
CA LEU A 141 3.72 11.59 -15.60
C LEU A 141 3.34 10.10 -15.58
N ASP A 142 4.02 9.28 -16.36
CA ASP A 142 3.91 7.82 -16.27
C ASP A 142 4.98 7.30 -15.32
N ILE A 143 4.61 6.39 -14.42
CA ILE A 143 5.51 5.79 -13.43
C ILE A 143 5.33 4.28 -13.47
N THR A 144 6.42 3.54 -13.63
CA THR A 144 6.44 2.08 -13.50
C THR A 144 7.33 1.69 -12.33
N ILE A 145 6.80 0.91 -11.40
CA ILE A 145 7.53 0.33 -10.26
C ILE A 145 7.55 -1.18 -10.44
N ARG A 146 8.75 -1.76 -10.42
CA ARG A 146 9.02 -3.19 -10.47
C ARG A 146 9.73 -3.59 -9.19
N TRP A 147 9.11 -4.50 -8.45
CA TRP A 147 9.64 -5.00 -7.20
C TRP A 147 9.21 -6.46 -7.00
N SER A 148 9.13 -6.91 -5.76
CA SER A 148 8.64 -8.22 -5.38
C SER A 148 7.82 -8.09 -4.11
N ILE A 149 6.90 -9.02 -3.96
CA ILE A 149 6.04 -9.14 -2.79
C ILE A 149 6.03 -10.57 -2.28
N TYR A 150 5.68 -10.75 -1.02
CA TYR A 150 5.28 -12.04 -0.45
C TYR A 150 4.04 -11.81 0.40
N THR A 151 3.14 -12.78 0.41
CA THR A 151 1.92 -12.69 1.23
C THR A 151 2.20 -13.22 2.62
N VAL A 152 1.86 -12.42 3.62
CA VAL A 152 1.81 -12.82 5.03
C VAL A 152 0.36 -13.15 5.38
N MET A 153 0.15 -14.30 6.03
CA MET A 153 -1.16 -14.64 6.60
C MET A 153 -1.10 -14.52 8.12
N GLY A 154 -1.73 -13.49 8.67
CA GLY A 154 -1.98 -13.31 10.10
C GLY A 154 -0.75 -13.34 11.01
N TYR A 155 -1.00 -13.11 12.29
CA TYR A 155 0.03 -13.10 13.32
C TYR A 155 -0.23 -14.22 14.33
N ARG A 156 0.85 -14.87 14.77
CA ARG A 156 0.78 -15.85 15.85
C ARG A 156 0.41 -15.15 17.13
N ASP A 157 -0.51 -15.75 17.88
CA ASP A 157 -0.95 -15.22 19.17
C ASP A 157 0.03 -15.55 20.30
N SER A 158 1.25 -15.04 20.20
CA SER A 158 2.28 -15.13 21.25
C SER A 158 2.56 -13.75 21.85
N GLN A 159 3.04 -13.70 23.09
CA GLN A 159 3.38 -12.42 23.73
C GLN A 159 4.41 -11.64 22.91
N LYS A 160 5.47 -12.32 22.43
CA LYS A 160 6.48 -11.74 21.54
C LYS A 160 5.84 -11.05 20.33
N CYS A 161 4.93 -11.73 19.64
CA CYS A 161 4.33 -11.20 18.41
C CYS A 161 3.34 -10.07 18.67
N ARG A 162 2.59 -10.11 19.79
CA ARG A 162 1.77 -8.98 20.23
C ARG A 162 2.60 -7.76 20.59
N ASP A 163 3.77 -7.99 21.19
CA ASP A 163 4.72 -6.92 21.53
C ASP A 163 5.41 -6.34 20.28
N GLU A 164 5.63 -7.14 19.23
CA GLU A 164 6.17 -6.67 17.93
C GLU A 164 5.13 -5.96 17.06
N LEU A 165 3.84 -6.25 17.27
CA LEU A 165 2.71 -5.56 16.63
C LEU A 165 2.32 -4.23 17.29
N SER A 166 2.72 -4.03 18.55
CA SER A 166 2.34 -2.85 19.35
C SER A 166 3.08 -1.55 18.97
N PRO A 167 4.34 -1.54 18.49
CA PRO A 167 4.98 -0.36 17.94
C PRO A 167 4.57 -0.13 16.48
N ALA A 168 4.11 1.09 16.18
CA ALA A 168 3.72 1.50 14.82
C ALA A 168 4.85 1.41 13.77
N ASP A 169 6.12 1.36 14.21
CA ASP A 169 7.31 1.38 13.36
C ASP A 169 8.21 0.14 13.54
N GLY A 170 7.73 -0.89 14.25
CA GLY A 170 8.49 -2.13 14.46
C GLY A 170 8.36 -3.08 13.26
N SER A 171 9.48 -3.56 12.72
CA SER A 171 9.44 -4.70 11.80
C SER A 171 9.02 -5.95 12.58
N VAL A 172 7.96 -6.63 12.13
CA VAL A 172 7.53 -7.91 12.72
C VAL A 172 8.44 -9.02 12.20
N SER A 173 8.96 -9.83 13.12
CA SER A 173 9.84 -10.96 12.82
C SER A 173 9.10 -12.03 12.01
N GLU A 174 9.82 -12.72 11.11
CA GLU A 174 9.20 -13.76 10.27
C GLU A 174 8.55 -14.90 11.06
N ASP A 175 9.07 -15.22 12.25
CA ASP A 175 8.52 -16.25 13.12
C ASP A 175 7.17 -15.87 13.75
N CYS A 176 6.77 -14.61 13.66
CA CYS A 176 5.48 -14.11 14.10
C CYS A 176 4.36 -14.26 13.07
N TYR A 177 4.67 -14.61 11.83
CA TYR A 177 3.67 -14.89 10.82
C TYR A 177 3.09 -16.31 10.98
N VAL A 178 1.78 -16.48 10.78
CA VAL A 178 1.15 -17.83 10.78
C VAL A 178 1.59 -18.59 9.53
N SER A 179 1.77 -17.90 8.40
CA SER A 179 2.53 -18.37 7.26
C SER A 179 3.09 -17.19 6.45
N VAL A 180 4.26 -17.41 5.86
CA VAL A 180 4.83 -16.59 4.78
C VAL A 180 4.73 -17.43 3.52
N ASP A 181 4.09 -16.89 2.49
CA ASP A 181 3.88 -17.59 1.23
C ASP A 181 4.83 -17.07 0.13
N ALA A 182 4.74 -17.65 -1.07
CA ALA A 182 5.69 -17.48 -2.17
C ALA A 182 6.01 -16.02 -2.54
N VAL A 183 7.26 -15.77 -2.92
CA VAL A 183 7.65 -14.48 -3.51
C VAL A 183 7.09 -14.38 -4.92
N LEU A 184 6.41 -13.28 -5.21
CA LEU A 184 5.84 -12.96 -6.51
C LEU A 184 6.38 -11.61 -7.00
N PRO A 185 6.76 -11.46 -8.28
CA PRO A 185 7.07 -10.16 -8.84
C PRO A 185 5.88 -9.19 -8.74
N LEU A 186 6.16 -7.93 -8.41
CA LEU A 186 5.17 -6.86 -8.37
C LEU A 186 5.44 -5.87 -9.49
N LEU A 187 4.39 -5.50 -10.23
CA LEU A 187 4.40 -4.40 -11.18
C LEU A 187 3.29 -3.41 -10.82
N ILE A 188 3.65 -2.16 -10.55
CA ILE A 188 2.69 -1.05 -10.42
C ILE A 188 2.97 -0.06 -11.53
N ALA A 189 1.98 0.22 -12.38
CA ALA A 189 2.08 1.18 -13.47
C ALA A 189 1.00 2.25 -13.33
N PHE A 190 1.43 3.50 -13.12
CA PHE A 190 0.58 4.67 -13.18
C PHE A 190 0.69 5.30 -14.56
N SER A 191 -0.46 5.63 -15.16
CA SER A 191 -0.51 6.33 -16.44
C SER A 191 -1.14 7.72 -16.29
N ARG A 192 -0.49 8.75 -16.85
CA ARG A 192 -0.93 10.15 -16.86
C ARG A 192 -1.23 10.68 -15.45
N LEU A 193 -0.36 10.36 -14.50
CA LEU A 193 -0.51 10.81 -13.12
C LEU A 193 -0.34 12.33 -13.06
N ARG A 194 -1.26 13.00 -12.37
CA ARG A 194 -1.20 14.45 -12.15
C ARG A 194 -0.67 14.73 -10.76
N LEU A 195 0.36 15.57 -10.67
CA LEU A 195 0.90 16.00 -9.39
C LEU A 195 0.12 17.20 -8.88
N ILE A 196 -0.40 17.11 -7.67
CA ILE A 196 -1.05 18.21 -6.95
C ILE A 196 0.02 18.97 -6.17
N GLY A 197 -0.05 20.29 -6.22
CA GLY A 197 0.91 21.18 -5.54
C GLY A 197 2.13 21.54 -6.39
N TYR A 198 2.09 21.29 -7.69
CA TYR A 198 3.11 21.67 -8.67
C TYR A 198 2.47 22.29 -9.91
#